data_AF-A0A1X1R7P1-F1
#
_entry.id   AF-A0A1X1R7P1-F1
#
_cell.length_a   1.000
_cell.length_b   1.000
_cell.length_c   1.000
_cell.angle_alpha   90.00
_cell.angle_beta   90.00
_cell.angle_gamma   90.00
#
_symmetry.space_group_name_H-M   'P 1'
#
loop_
_entity.id
_entity.type
_entity.pdbx_description
1 polymer ?
#
loop_
_entity_poly.entity_id
_entity_poly.type
_entity_poly.pdbx_seq_one_letter_code
_entity_poly.pdbx_strand_id
1 'polypeptide(L)'
;MKTNADTTPEELILRAYVSRSDRAELVSALSAMEYTFPQYEPYPVEERLMGTWDQLPLAYYQKYISHDELEAVRAAVKPPQE
;
A
#
# COMPACT_ATOMS: atom_id res chain seq x y z
N MET A 1 -4.08 -8.40 22.20
CA MET A 1 -4.36 -8.60 20.76
C MET A 1 -4.54 -7.22 20.14
N LYS A 2 -3.60 -6.76 19.31
CA LYS A 2 -3.89 -5.60 18.44
C LYS A 2 -4.90 -6.08 17.42
N THR A 3 -6.10 -5.50 17.42
CA THR A 3 -7.13 -5.75 16.41
C THR A 3 -6.58 -5.38 15.04
N ASN A 4 -6.86 -6.18 14.01
CA ASN A 4 -6.44 -5.98 12.61
C ASN A 4 -6.90 -4.65 11.96
N ALA A 5 -7.59 -3.77 12.71
CA ALA A 5 -8.12 -2.49 12.24
C ALA A 5 -7.04 -1.40 12.10
N ASP A 6 -5.89 -1.53 12.76
CA ASP A 6 -4.79 -0.55 12.72
C ASP A 6 -3.57 -1.03 11.90
N THR A 7 -3.68 -2.16 11.18
CA THR A 7 -2.54 -2.67 10.40
C THR A 7 -2.36 -1.83 9.15
N THR A 8 -1.21 -1.14 9.04
CA THR A 8 -0.87 -0.38 7.83
C THR A 8 -0.50 -1.32 6.68
N PRO A 9 -0.63 -0.87 5.41
CA PRO A 9 -0.13 -1.62 4.26
C PRO A 9 1.32 -2.06 4.43
N GLU A 10 2.19 -1.18 4.95
CA GLU A 10 3.59 -1.49 5.25
C GLU A 10 3.73 -2.61 6.28
N GLU A 11 3.03 -2.55 7.41
CA GLU A 11 3.09 -3.60 8.44
C GLU A 11 2.63 -4.95 7.90
N LEU A 12 1.59 -4.95 7.05
CA LEU A 12 1.05 -6.16 6.43
C LEU A 12 2.06 -6.78 5.45
N ILE A 13 2.73 -5.96 4.65
CA ILE A 13 3.80 -6.36 3.72
C ILE A 13 5.01 -6.90 4.47
N LEU A 14 5.49 -6.19 5.49
CA LEU A 14 6.66 -6.59 6.27
C LEU A 14 6.40 -7.91 7.00
N ARG A 15 5.21 -8.09 7.57
CA ARG A 15 4.81 -9.36 8.20
C ARG A 15 4.83 -10.49 7.18
N ALA A 16 4.24 -10.28 6.00
CA ALA A 16 4.22 -11.29 4.94
C ALA A 16 5.63 -11.66 4.46
N TYR A 17 6.51 -10.67 4.33
CA TYR A 17 7.90 -10.86 3.93
C TYR A 17 8.69 -11.69 4.97
N VAL A 18 8.61 -11.31 6.25
CA VAL A 18 9.33 -12.01 7.34
C VAL A 18 8.78 -13.42 7.55
N SER A 19 7.46 -13.58 7.54
CA SER A 19 6.82 -14.88 7.74
C SER A 19 6.84 -15.78 6.50
N ARG A 20 7.33 -15.28 5.35
CA ARG A 20 7.24 -15.96 4.04
C ARG A 20 5.84 -16.47 3.76
N SER A 21 4.84 -15.64 4.06
CA SER A 21 3.44 -16.00 3.89
C SER A 21 3.07 -16.12 2.42
N ASP A 22 1.91 -16.72 2.16
CA ASP A 22 1.36 -16.81 0.81
C ASP A 22 1.22 -15.40 0.19
N ARG A 23 1.70 -15.28 -1.05
CA ARG A 23 1.76 -14.00 -1.76
C ARG A 23 0.41 -13.61 -2.36
N ALA A 24 -0.42 -14.59 -2.72
CA ALA A 24 -1.78 -14.34 -3.18
C ALA A 24 -2.66 -13.85 -2.01
N GLU A 25 -2.47 -14.39 -0.81
CA GLU A 25 -3.14 -13.88 0.40
C GLU A 25 -2.73 -12.44 0.71
N LEU A 26 -1.44 -12.12 0.58
CA LEU A 26 -0.94 -10.74 0.73
C LEU A 26 -1.62 -9.78 -0.26
N VAL A 27 -1.63 -10.13 -1.54
CA VAL A 27 -2.27 -9.30 -2.59
C VAL A 27 -3.76 -9.14 -2.32
N SER A 28 -4.47 -10.21 -1.93
CA SER A 28 -5.90 -10.14 -1.61
C SER A 28 -6.16 -9.25 -0.40
N ALA A 29 -5.31 -9.31 0.63
CA ALA A 29 -5.45 -8.48 1.82
C ALA A 29 -5.22 -7.00 1.48
N LEU A 30 -4.15 -6.67 0.75
CA LEU A 30 -3.87 -5.31 0.30
C LEU A 30 -4.98 -4.76 -0.60
N SER A 31 -5.47 -5.57 -1.53
CA SER A 31 -6.55 -5.19 -2.45
C SER A 31 -7.87 -4.86 -1.74
N ALA A 32 -8.08 -5.38 -0.53
CA ALA A 32 -9.28 -5.13 0.26
C ALA A 32 -9.13 -3.97 1.26
N MET A 33 -7.95 -3.34 1.35
CA MET A 33 -7.72 -2.21 2.25
C MET A 33 -8.29 -0.92 1.71
N GLU A 34 -8.76 -0.06 2.62
CA GLU A 34 -9.07 1.32 2.30
C GLU A 34 -7.78 2.15 2.34
N TYR A 35 -7.50 2.81 1.22
CA TYR A 35 -6.33 3.67 1.07
C TYR A 35 -6.70 5.13 1.16
N THR A 36 -5.85 5.91 1.84
CA THR A 36 -5.82 7.34 1.63
C THR A 36 -4.86 7.63 0.49
N PHE A 37 -5.32 8.40 -0.49
CA PHE A 37 -4.53 8.81 -1.64
C PHE A 37 -3.83 10.13 -1.35
N PRO A 38 -2.67 10.38 -1.98
CA PRO A 38 -1.96 11.64 -1.79
C PRO A 38 -2.82 12.82 -2.21
N GLN A 39 -2.82 13.87 -1.39
CA GLN A 39 -3.49 15.13 -1.68
C GLN A 39 -2.44 16.19 -1.98
N TYR A 40 -2.68 16.96 -3.03
CA TYR A 40 -1.88 18.13 -3.36
C TYR A 40 -2.58 19.35 -2.78
N GLU A 41 -1.94 20.01 -1.81
CA GLU A 41 -2.46 21.31 -1.35
C GLU A 41 -2.25 22.37 -2.44
N PRO A 42 -3.27 23.20 -2.73
CA PRO A 42 -3.10 24.33 -3.62
C PRO A 42 -2.29 25.45 -2.95
N TYR A 43 -1.75 26.35 -3.78
CA TYR A 43 -0.97 27.53 -3.38
C TYR A 43 -1.53 28.26 -2.13
N PRO A 44 -0.69 28.74 -1.18
CA PRO A 44 0.76 28.98 -1.27
C PRO A 44 1.66 27.82 -0.86
N VAL A 45 1.08 26.71 -0.41
CA VAL A 45 1.84 25.55 0.08
C VAL A 45 1.69 24.44 -0.95
N GLU A 46 2.63 24.33 -1.88
CA GLU A 46 2.70 23.22 -2.85
C GLU A 46 3.25 21.96 -2.16
N GLU A 47 2.54 21.45 -1.16
CA GLU A 47 2.91 20.24 -0.44
C GLU A 47 2.08 19.04 -0.92
N ARG A 48 2.77 17.91 -1.11
CA ARG A 48 2.16 16.60 -1.36
C ARG A 48 2.00 15.90 -0.02
N LEU A 49 0.77 15.82 0.47
CA LEU A 49 0.44 15.05 1.66
C LEU A 49 0.46 13.57 1.30
N MET A 50 1.37 12.80 1.91
CA MET A 50 1.48 11.37 1.68
C MET A 50 0.28 10.62 2.26
N GLY A 51 -0.27 9.71 1.46
CA GLY A 51 -1.33 8.80 1.87
C GLY A 51 -0.80 7.41 2.23
N THR A 52 -1.66 6.52 2.73
CA THR A 52 -1.30 5.12 2.96
C THR A 52 -1.03 4.38 1.65
N TRP A 53 -1.54 4.88 0.52
CA TRP A 53 -1.22 4.37 -0.82
C TRP A 53 0.27 4.45 -1.15
N ASP A 54 0.97 5.51 -0.70
CA ASP A 54 2.41 5.72 -0.98
C ASP A 54 3.31 4.62 -0.39
N GLN A 55 2.82 3.87 0.59
CA GLN A 55 3.54 2.76 1.21
C GLN A 55 3.70 1.56 0.24
N LEU A 56 2.80 1.38 -0.73
CA LEU A 56 2.87 0.31 -1.73
C LEU A 56 4.01 0.52 -2.73
N PRO A 57 4.10 1.67 -3.45
CA PRO A 57 5.26 1.98 -4.27
C PRO A 57 6.57 1.93 -3.49
N LEU A 58 6.60 2.44 -2.25
CA LEU A 58 7.78 2.38 -1.41
C LEU A 58 8.23 0.95 -1.11
N ALA A 59 7.30 0.06 -0.75
CA ALA A 59 7.57 -1.35 -0.53
C ALA A 59 8.07 -2.07 -1.79
N TYR A 60 7.59 -1.68 -2.97
CA TYR A 60 8.11 -2.18 -4.25
C TYR A 60 9.55 -1.72 -4.50
N TYR A 61 9.86 -0.44 -4.26
CA TYR A 61 11.25 0.06 -4.36
C TYR A 61 12.19 -0.68 -3.40
N GLN A 62 11.72 -1.01 -2.21
CA GLN A 62 12.45 -1.78 -1.19
C GLN A 62 12.48 -3.30 -1.45
N LYS A 63 11.84 -3.77 -2.53
CA LYS A 63 11.78 -5.19 -2.94
C LYS A 63 11.05 -6.12 -1.95
N TYR A 64 10.14 -5.59 -1.13
CA TYR A 64 9.27 -6.39 -0.26
C TYR A 64 8.07 -6.96 -1.00
N ILE A 65 7.66 -6.30 -2.09
CA ILE A 65 6.69 -6.80 -3.06
C ILE A 65 7.27 -6.76 -4.46
N SER A 66 6.81 -7.66 -5.32
CA SER A 66 7.16 -7.71 -6.74
C SER A 66 6.37 -6.68 -7.54
N HIS A 67 6.78 -6.48 -8.79
CA HIS A 67 6.02 -5.62 -9.71
C HIS A 67 4.61 -6.18 -9.97
N ASP A 68 4.51 -7.50 -10.20
CA ASP A 68 3.23 -8.17 -10.48
C ASP A 68 2.24 -8.03 -9.30
N GLU A 69 2.73 -8.10 -8.07
CA GLU A 69 1.93 -7.91 -6.86
C GLU A 69 1.42 -6.47 -6.75
N LEU A 70 2.28 -5.48 -7.02
CA LEU A 70 1.89 -4.08 -7.03
C LEU A 70 0.83 -3.79 -8.10
N GLU A 71 1.00 -4.32 -9.31
CA GLU A 71 0.06 -4.14 -10.41
C GLU A 71 -1.29 -4.83 -10.12
N ALA A 72 -1.29 -6.00 -9.49
CA ALA A 72 -2.52 -6.67 -9.06
C ALA A 72 -3.32 -5.83 -8.06
N VAL A 73 -2.64 -5.23 -7.08
CA VAL A 73 -3.28 -4.33 -6.10
C VAL A 73 -3.77 -3.04 -6.79
N ARG A 74 -2.98 -2.46 -7.71
CA ARG A 74 -3.40 -1.29 -8.53
C ARG A 74 -4.66 -1.57 -9.33
N ALA A 75 -4.75 -2.73 -9.97
CA ALA A 75 -5.90 -3.13 -10.76
C ALA A 75 -7.18 -3.29 -9.92
N ALA A 76 -7.04 -3.74 -8.67
CA ALA A 76 -8.15 -3.91 -7.74
C ALA A 76 -8.60 -2.55 -7.13
N VAL A 77 -7.66 -1.77 -6.61
CA VAL A 77 -7.92 -0.52 -5.87
C VAL A 77 -8.29 0.63 -6.79
N LYS A 78 -7.77 0.65 -8.02
CA LYS A 78 -7.97 1.72 -9.02
C LYS A 78 -7.72 3.11 -8.42
N PRO A 79 -6.47 3.40 -7.98
CA PRO A 79 -6.14 4.73 -7.44
C PRO A 79 -6.50 5.83 -8.45
N PRO A 80 -6.95 7.02 -7.99
CA PRO A 80 -7.08 8.19 -8.86
C PRO A 80 -5.73 8.43 -9.56
N GLN A 81 -5.77 8.73 -10.86
CA GLN A 81 -4.58 8.81 -11.71
C GLN A 81 -3.49 9.67 -11.06
N GLU A 82 -2.30 9.07 -10.87
CA GLU A 82 -1.06 9.74 -10.47
C GLU A 82 -0.58 10.72 -11.55
#